data_AF-A0A929HCB6-F1
#
_entry.id   AF-A0A929HCB6-F1
#
_cell.length_a   1.000
_cell.length_b   1.000
_cell.length_c   1.000
_cell.angle_alpha   90.00
_cell.angle_beta   90.00
_cell.angle_gamma   90.00
#
_symmetry.space_group_name_H-M   'P 1'
#
loop_
_entity.id
_entity.type
_entity.pdbx_description
1 polymer ?
#
loop_
_entity_poly.entity_id
_entity_poly.type
_entity_poly.pdbx_seq_one_letter_code
_entity_poly.pdbx_strand_id
1 'polypeptide(L)'
;QRRGGHNQYFTELIAFGMGGLIVFLVALVGPLFLANRQRSFLATGFLILLMLSMLGGGTFDCATGAALGGLFYSLFLFGPSFPWLKSDLTDE
;
A
#
# COMPACT_ATOMS: atom_id res chain seq x y z
N GLN A 1 19.42 -2.61 -22.16
CA GLN A 1 18.34 -2.42 -21.17
C GLN A 1 18.45 -3.55 -20.15
N ARG A 2 19.00 -3.28 -18.94
CA ARG A 2 19.09 -4.31 -17.90
C ARG A 2 17.66 -4.66 -17.46
N ARG A 3 17.30 -5.95 -17.52
CA ARG A 3 16.02 -6.49 -17.07
C ARG A 3 15.93 -6.36 -15.53
N GLY A 4 15.71 -5.15 -15.02
CA GLY A 4 15.32 -4.93 -13.62
C GLY A 4 13.79 -4.97 -13.54
N GLY A 5 13.13 -5.74 -12.69
CA GLY A 5 13.58 -6.80 -11.79
C GLY A 5 12.47 -7.85 -11.71
N HIS A 6 12.82 -9.09 -11.36
CA HIS A 6 11.84 -10.19 -11.29
C HIS A 6 10.95 -10.15 -10.05
N ASN A 7 11.29 -9.32 -9.06
CA ASN A 7 10.53 -9.11 -7.83
C ASN A 7 11.15 -7.94 -7.07
N GLN A 8 10.36 -6.93 -6.70
CA GLN A 8 10.85 -5.79 -5.95
C GLN A 8 11.40 -6.23 -4.59
N TYR A 9 10.69 -7.06 -3.81
CA TYR A 9 11.10 -7.50 -2.47
C TYR A 9 12.51 -8.12 -2.40
N PHE A 10 12.93 -8.85 -3.44
CA PHE A 10 14.30 -9.38 -3.52
C PHE A 10 15.33 -8.28 -3.73
N THR A 11 14.97 -7.24 -4.47
CA THR A 11 15.80 -6.06 -4.68
C THR A 11 16.03 -5.34 -3.34
N GLU A 12 14.98 -5.08 -2.54
CA GLU A 12 15.19 -4.47 -1.22
C GLU A 12 15.95 -5.40 -0.26
N LEU A 13 15.70 -6.71 -0.32
CA LEU A 13 16.41 -7.69 0.50
C LEU A 13 17.92 -7.70 0.21
N ILE A 14 18.32 -7.62 -1.06
CA ILE A 14 19.74 -7.60 -1.45
C ILE A 14 20.37 -6.23 -1.12
N ALA A 15 19.64 -5.13 -1.33
CA ALA A 15 20.15 -3.78 -1.12
C ALA A 15 20.35 -3.43 0.36
N PHE A 16 19.39 -3.78 1.22
CA PHE A 16 19.36 -3.36 2.62
C PHE A 16 19.37 -4.53 3.62
N GLY A 17 19.38 -5.78 3.13
CA GLY A 17 19.32 -6.98 3.95
C GLY A 17 17.93 -7.23 4.54
N MET A 18 17.86 -8.24 5.42
CA MET A 18 16.62 -8.63 6.10
C MET A 18 16.02 -7.48 6.92
N GLY A 19 16.86 -6.69 7.59
CA GLY A 19 16.40 -5.55 8.40
C GLY A 19 15.69 -4.48 7.56
N GLY A 20 16.25 -4.12 6.41
CA GLY A 20 15.63 -3.15 5.50
C GLY A 20 14.30 -3.65 4.93
N LEU A 21 14.21 -4.93 4.59
CA LEU A 21 12.96 -5.53 4.12
C LEU A 21 11.86 -5.47 5.21
N ILE A 22 12.20 -5.74 6.48
CA ILE A 22 11.23 -5.64 7.58
C ILE A 22 10.75 -4.20 7.73
N VAL A 23 11.66 -3.23 7.75
CA VAL A 23 11.29 -1.81 7.86
C VAL A 23 10.42 -1.39 6.69
N PHE A 24 10.73 -1.85 5.47
CA PHE A 24 9.94 -1.59 4.28
C PHE A 24 8.50 -2.13 4.38
N LEU A 25 8.34 -3.38 4.80
CA LEU A 25 7.03 -4.00 5.00
C LEU A 25 6.25 -3.30 6.12
N VAL A 26 6.91 -2.95 7.22
CA VAL A 26 6.30 -2.21 8.33
C VAL A 26 5.88 -0.80 7.89
N ALA A 27 6.67 -0.12 7.06
CA ALA A 27 6.32 1.20 6.53
C ALA A 27 5.11 1.15 5.59
N LEU A 28 4.92 0.05 4.86
CA LEU A 28 3.75 -0.16 3.99
C LEU A 28 2.48 -0.53 4.75
N VAL A 29 2.59 -1.40 5.76
CA VAL A 29 1.41 -1.93 6.47
C VAL A 29 1.07 -1.12 7.72
N GLY A 30 2.07 -0.56 8.40
CA GLY A 30 1.95 0.26 9.61
C GLY A 30 0.92 1.40 9.53
N PRO A 31 0.94 2.26 8.49
CA PRO A 31 -0.04 3.34 8.34
C PRO A 31 -1.49 2.84 8.38
N LEU A 32 -1.81 1.68 7.80
CA LEU A 32 -3.15 1.09 7.81
C LEU A 32 -3.61 0.76 9.24
N PHE A 33 -2.70 0.28 10.09
CA PHE A 33 -2.97 -0.02 11.51
C PHE A 33 -3.08 1.26 12.33
N LEU A 34 -2.21 2.23 12.08
CA LEU A 34 -2.17 3.50 12.81
C LEU A 34 -3.44 4.34 12.55
N ALA A 35 -3.96 4.31 11.32
CA ALA A 35 -5.21 4.98 10.96
C ALA A 35 -6.47 4.15 11.29
N ASN A 36 -6.32 2.98 11.91
CA ASN A 36 -7.40 2.03 12.23
C ASN A 36 -8.34 1.74 11.03
N ARG A 37 -7.79 1.75 9.81
CA ARG A 37 -8.54 1.69 8.55
C ARG A 37 -8.57 0.29 7.95
N GLN A 38 -8.16 -0.72 8.73
CA GLN A 38 -8.10 -2.14 8.39
C GLN A 38 -9.43 -2.70 7.83
N ARG A 39 -10.56 -2.14 8.27
CA ARG A 39 -11.90 -2.55 7.83
C ARG A 39 -12.37 -1.90 6.53
N SER A 40 -11.63 -0.91 6.01
CA SER A 40 -11.98 -0.25 4.76
C SER A 40 -11.53 -1.11 3.59
N PHE A 41 -12.51 -1.61 2.83
CA PHE A 41 -12.26 -2.41 1.63
C PHE A 41 -11.35 -1.69 0.62
N LEU A 42 -11.51 -0.37 0.47
CA LEU A 42 -10.71 0.44 -0.44
C LEU A 42 -9.24 0.54 -0.01
N ALA A 43 -8.97 0.86 1.25
CA ALA A 43 -7.60 1.01 1.74
C ALA A 43 -6.84 -0.32 1.76
N THR A 44 -7.48 -1.39 2.26
CA THR A 44 -6.88 -2.72 2.33
C THR A 44 -6.72 -3.33 0.93
N GLY A 45 -7.75 -3.20 0.07
CA GLY A 45 -7.69 -3.69 -1.31
C GLY A 45 -6.60 -2.99 -2.12
N PHE A 46 -6.48 -1.66 -2.00
CA PHE A 46 -5.44 -0.92 -2.68
C PHE A 46 -4.03 -1.29 -2.17
N LEU A 47 -3.86 -1.48 -0.85
CA LEU A 47 -2.59 -1.93 -0.29
C LEU A 47 -2.19 -3.31 -0.84
N ILE A 48 -3.13 -4.26 -0.93
CA ILE A 48 -2.88 -5.59 -1.50
C ILE A 48 -2.49 -5.47 -2.98
N LEU A 49 -3.19 -4.64 -3.76
CA LEU A 49 -2.85 -4.41 -5.17
C LEU A 49 -1.47 -3.77 -5.33
N LEU A 50 -1.13 -2.82 -4.46
CA LEU A 50 0.19 -2.18 -4.44
C LEU A 50 1.29 -3.21 -4.12
N MET A 51 1.08 -4.04 -3.10
CA MET A 51 2.00 -5.11 -2.73
C MET A 51 2.14 -6.18 -3.83
N LEU A 52 1.05 -6.48 -4.54
CA LEU A 52 1.05 -7.42 -5.65
C LEU A 52 1.76 -6.83 -6.88
N SER A 53 1.59 -5.53 -7.13
CA SER A 53 2.29 -4.82 -8.20
C SER A 53 3.81 -4.90 -8.05
N MET A 54 4.30 -4.80 -6.81
CA MET A 54 5.71 -4.96 -6.46
C MET A 54 6.27 -6.37 -6.69
N LEU A 55 5.40 -7.37 -6.73
CA LEU A 55 5.80 -8.73 -7.03
C LEU A 55 6.21 -8.88 -8.51
N GLY A 56 5.60 -8.10 -9.41
CA GLY A 56 5.86 -8.14 -10.85
C GLY A 56 6.98 -7.20 -11.33
N GLY A 57 7.38 -6.20 -10.54
CA GLY A 57 8.42 -5.24 -10.94
C GLY A 57 8.65 -4.12 -9.91
N GLY A 58 9.57 -3.21 -10.21
CA GLY A 58 9.96 -2.10 -9.33
C GLY A 58 8.96 -0.94 -9.34
N THR A 59 7.84 -1.06 -8.64
CA THR A 59 6.83 0.00 -8.50
C THR A 59 7.37 1.22 -7.76
N PHE A 60 8.27 1.07 -6.77
CA PHE A 60 8.94 2.22 -6.14
C PHE A 60 10.30 2.58 -6.73
N ASP A 61 10.83 1.79 -7.65
CA ASP A 61 12.06 2.15 -8.37
C ASP A 61 11.79 3.28 -9.38
N CYS A 62 10.55 3.34 -9.89
CA CYS A 62 10.05 4.44 -10.71
C CYS A 62 9.42 5.54 -9.86
N ALA A 63 9.91 6.78 -10.00
CA ALA A 63 9.37 7.97 -9.33
C ALA A 63 7.85 8.14 -9.52
N THR A 64 7.34 7.82 -10.71
CA THR A 64 5.90 7.89 -11.03
C THR A 64 5.09 6.85 -10.24
N GLY A 65 5.60 5.63 -10.09
CA GLY A 65 4.92 4.56 -9.35
C GLY A 65 4.90 4.85 -7.85
N ALA A 66 5.98 5.40 -7.31
CA ALA A 66 6.05 5.87 -5.93
C ALA A 66 5.10 7.03 -5.64
N ALA A 67 5.06 8.03 -6.51
CA ALA A 67 4.15 9.16 -6.35
C ALA A 67 2.68 8.72 -6.42
N LEU A 68 2.33 7.91 -7.42
CA LEU A 68 0.95 7.46 -7.63
C LEU A 68 0.51 6.51 -6.52
N GLY A 69 1.35 5.54 -6.15
CA GLY A 69 1.12 4.64 -5.03
C GLY A 69 0.95 5.37 -3.71
N GLY A 70 1.86 6.29 -3.39
CA GLY A 70 1.79 7.09 -2.17
C GLY A 70 0.58 8.01 -2.10
N LEU A 71 0.21 8.66 -3.21
CA LEU A 71 -0.94 9.54 -3.29
C LEU A 71 -2.25 8.77 -3.04
N PHE A 72 -2.51 7.69 -3.80
CA PHE A 72 -3.74 6.93 -3.66
C PHE A 72 -3.80 6.19 -2.33
N TYR A 73 -2.68 5.66 -1.85
CA TYR A 73 -2.61 5.03 -0.54
C TYR A 73 -2.96 6.03 0.56
N SER A 74 -2.39 7.24 0.53
CA SER A 74 -2.73 8.32 1.46
C SER A 74 -4.19 8.76 1.33
N LEU A 75 -4.71 8.85 0.11
CA LEU A 75 -6.09 9.24 -0.16
C LEU A 75 -7.08 8.23 0.45
N PHE A 76 -6.82 6.94 0.34
CA PHE A 76 -7.69 5.91 0.93
C PHE A 76 -7.52 5.78 2.45
N LEU A 77 -6.33 6.11 2.95
CA LEU A 77 -6.04 6.10 4.38
C LEU A 77 -6.75 7.24 5.11
N PHE A 78 -6.66 8.46 4.57
CA PHE A 78 -7.25 9.68 5.16
C PHE A 78 -8.61 10.05 4.56
N GLY A 79 -9.10 9.27 3.60
CA GLY A 79 -10.36 9.54 2.91
C GLY A 79 -11.56 9.48 3.86
N PRO A 80 -12.59 10.30 3.63
CA PRO A 80 -13.75 10.38 4.51
C PRO A 80 -14.45 9.02 4.62
N SER A 81 -14.68 8.55 5.84
CA SER A 81 -15.73 7.53 6.07
C SER A 81 -17.03 8.28 6.06
N PHE A 82 -17.80 8.16 4.98
CA PHE A 82 -19.09 8.81 4.85
C PHE A 82 -20.07 8.27 5.90
N PRO A 83 -20.36 9.02 6.98
CA PRO A 83 -21.21 8.54 8.05
C PRO A 83 -22.68 8.53 7.63
N TRP A 84 -23.05 9.42 6.69
CA TRP A 84 -24.43 9.58 6.21
C TRP A 84 -24.93 8.38 5.40
N LEU A 85 -24.04 7.55 4.83
CA LEU A 85 -24.45 6.34 4.11
C LEU A 85 -24.90 5.23 5.07
N LYS A 86 -24.66 5.39 6.37
CA LYS A 86 -24.93 4.36 7.37
C LYS A 86 -26.31 4.51 8.03
N SER A 87 -26.95 5.68 7.92
CA SER A 87 -28.27 5.93 8.53
C SER A 87 -29.39 5.17 7.82
N ASP A 88 -29.30 5.03 6.49
CA ASP A 88 -30.40 4.48 5.68
C ASP A 88 -30.52 2.94 5.75
N LEU A 89 -29.63 2.25 6.49
CA LEU A 89 -29.66 0.79 6.67
C LEU A 89 -30.11 0.37 8.08
N THR A 90 -30.46 1.33 8.94
CA THR A 90 -30.89 1.09 10.34
C THR A 90 -32.32 1.52 10.62
N ASP A 91 -33.05 1.98 9.61
CA ASP A 91 -34.46 2.39 9.73
C ASP A 91 -35.42 1.27 9.25
N GLU A 92 -35.14 0.01 9.59
CA GLU A 92 -36.11 -1.11 9.54
C GLU A 92 -36.42 -1.67 10.94
#